data_AF-A0A5E4LB84-F1
#
_entry.id   AF-A0A5E4LB84-F1
#
_cell.length_a   1.000
_cell.length_b   1.000
_cell.length_c   1.000
_cell.angle_alpha   90.00
_cell.angle_beta   90.00
_cell.angle_gamma   90.00
#
_symmetry.space_group_name_H-M   'P 1'
#
loop_
_entity.id
_entity.type
_entity.pdbx_description
1 polymer ?
#
loop_
_entity_poly.entity_id
_entity_poly.type
_entity_poly.pdbx_seq_one_letter_code
_entity_poly.pdbx_strand_id
1 'polypeptide(L)'
;MFGEKGQSFDVFKLLISAVVAIAILVLLMNVLNIVPGIGSEEPEKIAEDLIKSKSTQIGSPGYNNVTFKNGHSLSAKTLSLKSDGLSDAQICVLISDSTPNRESFTELSPGKVVQYNGQSPQKARLVVLCDREKDIVDTLTTYGLSSSAFGVSTSACNLNLSNTQKYCIVSTIAES
;
A
#
# COMPACT_ATOMS: atom_id res chain seq x y z
N MET A 1 -55.11 -51.72 0.04
CA MET A 1 -55.03 -50.50 0.88
C MET A 1 -53.68 -50.47 1.55
N PHE A 2 -52.73 -49.68 1.04
CA PHE A 2 -51.45 -49.38 1.72
C PHE A 2 -50.89 -48.04 1.22
N GLY A 3 -50.75 -47.08 2.15
CA GLY A 3 -49.54 -46.26 2.31
C GLY A 3 -49.24 -45.09 1.37
N GLU A 4 -50.01 -43.99 1.42
CA GLU A 4 -49.67 -42.69 0.77
C GLU A 4 -49.20 -41.58 1.74
N LYS A 5 -48.76 -41.90 2.97
CA LYS A 5 -48.32 -40.87 3.96
C LYS A 5 -46.80 -40.66 4.05
N GLY A 6 -46.01 -41.20 3.12
CA GLY A 6 -44.54 -41.16 3.19
C GLY A 6 -43.82 -40.02 2.45
N GLN A 7 -44.41 -39.41 1.42
CA GLN A 7 -43.68 -38.49 0.52
C GLN A 7 -43.55 -37.04 1.00
N SER A 8 -44.40 -36.58 1.93
CA SER A 8 -44.35 -35.18 2.40
C SER A 8 -43.14 -34.88 3.30
N PHE A 9 -42.60 -35.88 3.99
CA PHE A 9 -41.48 -35.69 4.93
C PHE A 9 -40.14 -35.47 4.23
N ASP A 10 -39.98 -35.97 3.01
CA ASP A 10 -38.71 -35.88 2.28
C ASP A 10 -38.50 -34.50 1.65
N VAL A 11 -39.59 -33.87 1.18
CA VAL A 11 -39.56 -32.50 0.63
C VAL A 11 -39.17 -31.48 1.70
N PHE A 12 -39.64 -31.66 2.95
CA PHE A 12 -39.27 -30.79 4.07
C PHE A 12 -37.78 -30.88 4.42
N LYS A 13 -37.19 -32.08 4.35
CA LYS A 13 -35.74 -32.27 4.55
C LYS A 13 -34.92 -31.62 3.46
N LEU A 14 -35.36 -31.74 2.20
CA LEU A 14 -34.73 -31.08 1.06
C LEU A 14 -34.73 -29.55 1.24
N LEU A 15 -35.85 -28.97 1.67
CA LEU A 15 -35.98 -27.53 1.85
C LEU A 15 -35.09 -27.00 3.00
N ILE A 16 -35.02 -27.72 4.11
CA ILE A 16 -34.12 -27.37 5.24
C ILE A 16 -32.65 -27.44 4.81
N SER A 17 -32.26 -28.46 4.03
CA SER A 17 -30.87 -28.59 3.55
C SER A 17 -30.44 -27.42 2.66
N ALA A 18 -31.33 -26.95 1.79
CA ALA A 18 -31.07 -25.81 0.91
C ALA A 18 -30.89 -24.50 1.71
N VAL A 19 -31.71 -24.27 2.74
CA VAL A 19 -31.60 -23.08 3.60
C VAL A 19 -30.28 -23.08 4.37
N VAL A 20 -29.87 -24.24 4.92
CA VAL A 20 -28.59 -24.36 5.63
C VAL A 20 -27.41 -24.14 4.68
N ALA A 21 -27.46 -24.67 3.46
CA ALA A 21 -26.40 -24.46 2.47
C ALA A 21 -26.25 -22.97 2.08
N ILE A 22 -27.36 -22.25 1.90
CA ILE A 22 -27.33 -20.80 1.62
C ILE A 22 -26.73 -20.03 2.80
N ALA A 23 -27.10 -20.37 4.04
CA ALA A 23 -26.56 -19.71 5.23
C ALA A 23 -25.04 -19.89 5.36
N ILE A 24 -24.53 -21.11 5.10
CA ILE A 24 -23.09 -21.39 5.11
C ILE A 24 -22.38 -20.62 3.98
N LEU A 25 -22.99 -20.53 2.81
CA LEU A 25 -22.42 -19.82 1.66
C LEU A 25 -22.29 -18.30 1.91
N VAL A 26 -23.29 -17.70 2.58
CA VAL A 26 -23.23 -16.29 3.03
C VAL A 26 -22.13 -16.08 4.07
N LEU A 27 -21.94 -17.02 5.00
CA LEU A 27 -20.83 -16.99 5.95
C LEU A 27 -19.47 -17.09 5.25
N LEU A 28 -19.33 -17.98 4.27
CA LEU A 28 -18.10 -18.13 3.50
C LEU A 28 -17.77 -16.90 2.64
N MET A 29 -18.77 -16.22 2.07
CA MET A 29 -18.56 -14.95 1.36
C MET A 29 -18.00 -13.85 2.27
N ASN A 30 -18.45 -13.78 3.53
CA ASN A 30 -17.89 -12.81 4.50
C ASN A 30 -16.44 -13.13 4.87
N VAL A 31 -16.06 -14.41 4.93
CA VAL A 31 -14.67 -14.82 5.18
C VAL A 31 -13.77 -14.56 3.97
N LEU A 32 -14.28 -14.77 2.75
CA LEU A 32 -13.52 -14.49 1.52
C LEU A 32 -13.24 -13.00 1.30
N ASN A 33 -14.09 -12.09 1.79
CA ASN A 33 -13.81 -10.65 1.80
C ASN A 33 -12.69 -10.24 2.79
N ILE A 34 -12.28 -11.14 3.69
CA ILE A 34 -11.16 -10.91 4.63
C ILE A 34 -9.84 -11.44 4.05
N VAL A 35 -9.88 -12.25 2.98
CA VAL A 35 -8.66 -12.73 2.31
C VAL A 35 -8.15 -11.63 1.38
N PRO A 36 -6.94 -11.07 1.62
CA PRO A 36 -6.37 -10.08 0.71
C PRO A 36 -6.26 -10.70 -0.69
N GLY A 37 -6.95 -10.08 -1.66
CA GLY A 37 -7.00 -10.54 -3.04
C GLY A 37 -5.65 -11.01 -3.59
N ILE A 38 -5.62 -12.28 -4.01
CA ILE A 38 -4.49 -12.96 -4.66
C ILE A 38 -4.17 -12.18 -5.94
N GLY A 39 -2.99 -11.53 -5.98
CA GLY A 39 -2.49 -10.82 -7.17
C GLY A 39 -2.13 -9.35 -6.97
N SER A 40 -2.28 -8.79 -5.76
CA SER A 40 -1.71 -7.47 -5.43
C SER A 40 -0.54 -7.67 -4.47
N GLU A 41 0.68 -7.51 -4.98
CA GLU A 41 1.87 -7.47 -4.12
C GLU A 41 1.72 -6.38 -3.06
N GLU A 42 2.19 -6.65 -1.86
CA GLU A 42 2.13 -5.71 -0.76
C GLU A 42 2.89 -4.43 -1.12
N PRO A 43 2.32 -3.23 -0.89
CA PRO A 43 2.98 -1.96 -1.20
C PRO A 43 4.39 -1.84 -0.60
N GLU A 44 4.60 -2.46 0.56
CA GLU A 44 5.89 -2.50 1.23
C GLU A 44 6.94 -3.27 0.41
N LYS A 45 6.61 -4.46 -0.09
CA LYS A 45 7.50 -5.25 -0.95
C LYS A 45 7.87 -4.50 -2.24
N ILE A 46 6.88 -3.86 -2.88
CA ILE A 46 7.15 -3.05 -4.08
C ILE A 46 8.06 -1.86 -3.76
N ALA A 47 7.84 -1.18 -2.62
CA ALA A 47 8.70 -0.10 -2.18
C ALA A 47 10.13 -0.61 -1.89
N GLU A 48 10.29 -1.78 -1.26
CA GLU A 48 11.60 -2.41 -1.01
C GLU A 48 12.37 -2.64 -2.30
N ASP A 49 11.73 -3.25 -3.30
CA ASP A 49 12.36 -3.56 -4.59
C ASP A 49 12.73 -2.29 -5.36
N LEU A 50 11.88 -1.25 -5.31
CA LEU A 50 12.18 0.06 -5.86
C LEU A 50 13.36 0.73 -5.15
N ILE A 51 13.42 0.70 -3.81
CA ILE A 51 14.53 1.27 -3.04
C ILE A 51 15.83 0.54 -3.38
N LYS A 52 15.84 -0.79 -3.42
CA LYS A 52 17.03 -1.57 -3.81
C LYS A 52 17.55 -1.14 -5.17
N SER A 53 16.66 -1.10 -6.17
CA SER A 53 17.00 -0.66 -7.52
C SER A 53 17.53 0.78 -7.54
N LYS A 54 16.83 1.73 -6.90
CA LYS A 54 17.16 3.17 -6.95
C LYS A 54 18.30 3.58 -6.04
N SER A 55 18.61 2.83 -4.99
CA SER A 55 19.80 3.05 -4.15
C SER A 55 21.12 2.87 -4.92
N THR A 56 21.09 2.14 -6.05
CA THR A 56 22.22 1.99 -6.98
C THR A 56 22.19 2.99 -8.13
N GLN A 57 20.99 3.48 -8.49
CA GLN A 57 20.74 4.45 -9.56
C GLN A 57 20.35 5.81 -8.96
N ILE A 58 21.30 6.47 -8.29
CA ILE A 58 21.04 7.75 -7.63
C ILE A 58 20.57 8.81 -8.64
N GLY A 59 19.67 9.69 -8.19
CA GLY A 59 19.18 10.81 -8.97
C GLY A 59 18.10 10.47 -9.99
N SER A 60 17.61 9.23 -10.05
CA SER A 60 16.54 8.82 -10.97
C SER A 60 15.33 8.27 -10.20
N PRO A 61 14.12 8.84 -10.38
CA PRO A 61 12.93 8.32 -9.73
C PRO A 61 12.53 6.96 -10.31
N GLY A 62 12.06 6.07 -9.44
CA GLY A 62 11.43 4.79 -9.77
C GLY A 62 9.94 4.88 -9.51
N TYR A 63 9.15 4.22 -10.36
CA TYR A 63 7.71 4.23 -10.23
C TYR A 63 7.15 2.83 -10.33
N ASN A 64 6.14 2.50 -9.52
CA ASN A 64 5.38 1.28 -9.68
C ASN A 64 3.95 1.44 -9.16
N ASN A 65 3.01 0.75 -9.79
CA ASN A 65 1.61 0.77 -9.36
C ASN A 65 1.42 -0.20 -8.20
N VAL A 66 0.68 0.22 -7.19
CA VAL A 66 0.39 -0.57 -5.99
C VAL A 66 -1.09 -0.50 -5.64
N THR A 67 -1.56 -1.49 -4.91
CA THR A 67 -2.91 -1.47 -4.34
C THR A 67 -2.81 -1.53 -2.83
N PHE A 68 -3.24 -0.46 -2.17
CA PHE A 68 -3.40 -0.41 -0.72
C PHE A 68 -4.71 -1.08 -0.34
N LYS A 69 -4.68 -1.93 0.68
CA LYS A 69 -5.85 -2.48 1.36
C LYS A 69 -5.83 -2.00 2.80
N ASN A 70 -6.98 -2.05 3.46
CA ASN A 70 -7.09 -1.66 4.86
C ASN A 70 -5.98 -2.34 5.70
N GLY A 71 -5.26 -1.54 6.48
CA GLY A 71 -4.17 -2.00 7.33
C GLY A 71 -2.80 -2.05 6.66
N HIS A 72 -2.72 -1.96 5.33
CA HIS A 72 -1.42 -1.86 4.64
C HIS A 72 -0.66 -0.61 5.11
N SER A 73 0.65 -0.74 5.29
CA SER A 73 1.50 0.35 5.73
C SER A 73 2.80 0.41 4.97
N LEU A 74 3.40 1.60 4.95
CA LEU A 74 4.78 1.83 4.53
C LEU A 74 5.53 2.36 5.75
N SER A 75 6.58 1.65 6.14
CA SER A 75 7.39 1.99 7.33
C SER A 75 8.86 2.09 6.94
N ALA A 76 9.46 3.26 7.17
CA ALA A 76 10.89 3.48 6.96
C ALA A 76 11.74 2.42 7.67
N LYS A 77 11.31 1.95 8.85
CA LYS A 77 12.00 0.89 9.60
C LYS A 77 11.99 -0.44 8.84
N THR A 78 10.84 -0.92 8.38
CA THR A 78 10.78 -2.18 7.62
C THR A 78 11.52 -2.07 6.30
N LEU A 79 11.37 -0.94 5.60
CA LEU A 79 12.06 -0.67 4.34
C LEU A 79 13.58 -0.65 4.53
N SER A 80 14.08 -0.10 5.65
CA SER A 80 15.51 -0.06 5.98
C SER A 80 16.09 -1.46 6.23
N LEU A 81 15.37 -2.33 6.95
CA LEU A 81 15.82 -3.68 7.27
C LEU A 81 16.08 -4.55 6.03
N LYS A 82 15.42 -4.22 4.92
CA LYS A 82 15.52 -4.97 3.67
C LYS A 82 16.18 -4.19 2.55
N SER A 83 16.51 -2.91 2.74
CA SER A 83 17.30 -2.17 1.77
C SER A 83 18.78 -2.30 2.13
N ASP A 84 19.59 -2.76 1.18
CA ASP A 84 21.01 -3.01 1.42
C ASP A 84 21.75 -1.69 1.69
N GLY A 85 21.96 -1.37 2.97
CA GLY A 85 22.82 -0.28 3.42
C GLY A 85 22.15 1.08 3.64
N LEU A 86 20.83 1.14 3.79
CA LEU A 86 20.13 2.34 4.25
C LEU A 86 19.57 2.13 5.65
N SER A 87 19.81 3.08 6.54
CA SER A 87 19.16 3.14 7.85
C SER A 87 17.74 3.70 7.73
N ASP A 88 16.93 3.47 8.77
CA ASP A 88 15.60 4.03 8.89
C ASP A 88 15.61 5.57 8.85
N ALA A 89 16.68 6.21 9.36
CA ALA A 89 16.90 7.65 9.29
C ALA A 89 17.02 8.16 7.85
N GLN A 90 17.60 7.36 6.95
CA GLN A 90 17.86 7.70 5.54
C GLN A 90 16.67 7.43 4.62
N ILE A 91 15.56 6.94 5.15
CA ILE A 91 14.33 6.70 4.40
C ILE A 91 13.25 7.65 4.92
N CYS A 92 12.63 8.39 4.00
CA CYS A 92 11.47 9.22 4.25
C CYS A 92 10.25 8.61 3.57
N VAL A 93 9.19 8.36 4.33
CA VAL A 93 7.92 7.90 3.78
C VAL A 93 6.92 9.04 3.88
N LEU A 94 6.31 9.41 2.75
CA LEU A 94 5.42 10.55 2.61
C LEU A 94 4.13 10.17 1.87
N ILE A 95 3.11 10.99 2.04
CA ILE A 95 1.88 10.95 1.24
C ILE A 95 1.85 12.22 0.40
N SER A 96 1.77 12.09 -0.92
CA SER A 96 1.61 13.25 -1.80
C SER A 96 0.22 13.86 -1.69
N ASP A 97 0.10 15.16 -1.96
CA ASP A 97 -1.17 15.86 -2.18
C ASP A 97 -1.99 15.27 -3.36
N SER A 98 -1.32 14.64 -4.34
CA SER A 98 -1.98 13.97 -5.46
C SER A 98 -2.39 12.53 -5.17
N THR A 99 -2.15 12.01 -3.96
CA THR A 99 -2.55 10.64 -3.61
C THR A 99 -4.08 10.50 -3.67
N PRO A 100 -4.62 9.49 -4.37
CA PRO A 100 -6.06 9.28 -4.46
C PRO A 100 -6.62 8.82 -3.10
N ASN A 101 -7.75 9.39 -2.69
CA ASN A 101 -8.35 9.18 -1.36
C ASN A 101 -7.33 9.40 -0.23
N ARG A 102 -6.55 10.49 -0.31
CA ARG A 102 -5.50 10.86 0.65
C ARG A 102 -5.99 10.81 2.10
N GLU A 103 -7.21 11.22 2.36
CA GLU A 103 -7.84 11.20 3.69
C GLU A 103 -7.97 9.81 4.31
N SER A 104 -7.90 8.76 3.48
CA SER A 104 -7.84 7.37 3.95
C SER A 104 -6.43 6.94 4.37
N PHE A 105 -5.40 7.75 4.14
CA PHE A 105 -4.05 7.51 4.62
C PHE A 105 -3.79 8.31 5.90
N THR A 106 -3.18 7.67 6.89
CA THR A 106 -2.82 8.28 8.17
C THR A 106 -1.33 8.20 8.37
N GLU A 107 -0.69 9.33 8.65
CA GLU A 107 0.70 9.37 9.08
C GLU A 107 0.75 9.04 10.57
N LEU A 108 1.14 7.81 10.91
CA LEU A 108 1.32 7.40 12.31
C LEU A 108 2.58 8.03 12.91
N SER A 109 3.59 8.27 12.06
CA SER A 109 4.81 8.98 12.40
C SER A 109 5.24 9.78 11.17
N PRO A 110 5.17 11.12 11.19
CA PRO A 110 5.52 11.96 10.05
C PRO A 110 6.89 11.61 9.48
N GLY A 111 6.96 11.46 8.15
CA GLY A 111 8.18 11.09 7.43
C GLY A 111 8.67 9.65 7.64
N LYS A 112 7.98 8.83 8.44
CA LYS A 112 8.44 7.46 8.79
C LYS A 112 7.41 6.38 8.55
N VAL A 113 6.15 6.59 8.93
CA VAL A 113 5.11 5.56 8.85
C VAL A 113 3.82 6.13 8.32
N VAL A 114 3.34 5.51 7.23
CA VAL A 114 2.05 5.80 6.60
C VAL A 114 1.23 4.52 6.62
N GLN A 115 -0.02 4.61 7.04
CA GLN A 115 -0.96 3.49 7.02
C GLN A 115 -2.21 3.84 6.23
N TYR A 116 -2.70 2.90 5.43
CA TYR A 116 -3.98 3.02 4.74
C TYR A 116 -5.12 2.43 5.60
N ASN A 117 -6.10 3.28 5.91
CA ASN A 117 -7.24 2.99 6.77
C ASN A 117 -8.58 3.02 6.02
N GLY A 118 -8.57 3.12 4.69
CA GLY A 118 -9.79 3.13 3.89
C GLY A 118 -10.49 1.76 3.87
N GLN A 119 -11.79 1.79 3.60
CA GLN A 119 -12.63 0.57 3.59
C GLN A 119 -12.50 -0.23 2.29
N SER A 120 -12.19 0.44 1.17
CA SER A 120 -12.05 -0.16 -0.15
C SER A 120 -10.58 -0.23 -0.57
N PRO A 121 -10.15 -1.19 -1.40
CA PRO A 121 -8.80 -1.16 -1.95
C PRO A 121 -8.55 0.11 -2.78
N GLN A 122 -7.41 0.76 -2.56
CA GLN A 122 -6.98 1.97 -3.27
C GLN A 122 -5.82 1.67 -4.19
N LYS A 123 -6.01 1.88 -5.49
CA LYS A 123 -4.89 1.92 -6.45
C LYS A 123 -4.16 3.24 -6.30
N ALA A 124 -2.84 3.17 -6.19
CA ALA A 124 -1.97 4.32 -6.17
C ALA A 124 -0.68 3.98 -6.90
N ARG A 125 0.13 4.99 -7.19
CA ARG A 125 1.47 4.78 -7.74
C ARG A 125 2.49 5.17 -6.67
N LEU A 126 3.46 4.31 -6.42
CA LEU A 126 4.61 4.65 -5.60
C LEU A 126 5.66 5.32 -6.47
N VAL A 127 6.22 6.40 -5.95
CA VAL A 127 7.46 7.00 -6.44
C VAL A 127 8.54 6.81 -5.37
N VAL A 128 9.68 6.29 -5.79
CA VAL A 128 10.88 6.18 -4.96
C VAL A 128 11.99 6.97 -5.62
N LEU A 129 12.55 7.94 -4.91
CA LEU A 129 13.70 8.69 -5.35
C LEU A 129 14.81 8.53 -4.32
N CYS A 130 15.94 7.96 -4.75
CA CYS A 130 17.14 7.88 -3.93
C CYS A 130 18.21 8.80 -4.50
N ASP A 131 18.82 9.61 -3.67
CA ASP A 131 19.93 10.47 -4.05
C ASP A 131 20.83 10.74 -2.83
N ARG A 132 21.82 11.61 -2.98
CA ARG A 132 22.52 12.20 -1.84
C ARG A 132 21.59 13.20 -1.16
N GLU A 133 21.62 13.22 0.16
CA GLU A 133 20.71 14.06 0.95
C GLU A 133 20.78 15.56 0.57
N LYS A 134 21.98 16.07 0.29
CA LYS A 134 22.18 17.44 -0.22
C LYS A 134 21.58 17.71 -1.60
N ASP A 135 21.45 16.69 -2.45
CA ASP A 135 21.04 16.82 -3.86
C ASP A 135 19.54 16.45 -4.05
N ILE A 136 18.90 15.87 -3.02
CA ILE A 136 17.53 15.33 -3.12
C ILE A 136 16.49 16.37 -3.53
N VAL A 137 16.61 17.61 -3.04
CA VAL A 137 15.66 18.70 -3.30
C VAL A 137 15.78 19.19 -4.76
N ASP A 138 17.00 19.28 -5.26
CA ASP A 138 17.28 19.65 -6.64
C ASP A 138 16.75 18.58 -7.59
N THR A 139 16.94 17.31 -7.25
CA THR A 139 16.42 16.18 -8.04
C THR A 139 14.89 16.14 -8.03
N LEU A 140 14.23 16.35 -6.89
CA LEU A 140 12.76 16.46 -6.84
C LEU A 140 12.24 17.57 -7.77
N THR A 141 12.91 18.70 -7.80
CA THR A 141 12.54 19.85 -8.65
C THR A 141 12.79 19.55 -10.12
N THR A 142 13.92 18.93 -10.45
CA THR A 142 14.29 18.54 -11.82
C THR A 142 13.27 17.59 -12.46
N TYR A 143 12.73 16.66 -11.67
CA TYR A 143 11.70 15.73 -12.14
C TYR A 143 10.26 16.25 -11.93
N GLY A 144 10.10 17.49 -11.44
CA GLY A 144 8.79 18.08 -11.17
C GLY A 144 8.00 17.40 -10.05
N LEU A 145 8.63 16.58 -9.21
CA LEU A 145 7.97 15.85 -8.12
C LEU A 145 7.50 16.78 -6.99
N SER A 146 8.17 17.91 -6.82
CA SER A 146 7.76 18.99 -5.91
C SER A 146 6.66 19.89 -6.49
N SER A 147 6.32 19.74 -7.77
CA SER A 147 5.25 20.53 -8.40
C SER A 147 3.88 20.13 -7.85
N SER A 148 2.88 21.01 -8.01
CA SER A 148 1.50 20.73 -7.59
C SER A 148 0.89 19.48 -8.24
N ALA A 149 1.44 18.98 -9.36
CA ALA A 149 0.99 17.75 -10.00
C ALA A 149 1.30 16.50 -9.18
N PHE A 150 2.45 16.49 -8.48
CA PHE A 150 2.93 15.35 -7.70
C PHE A 150 3.04 15.64 -6.21
N GLY A 151 2.93 16.89 -5.76
CA GLY A 151 2.71 17.27 -4.36
C GLY A 151 3.65 16.66 -3.33
N VAL A 152 4.88 16.29 -3.70
CA VAL A 152 5.83 15.70 -2.76
C VAL A 152 6.51 16.81 -1.96
N SER A 153 6.11 16.98 -0.70
CA SER A 153 6.73 17.92 0.24
C SER A 153 7.73 17.20 1.15
N THR A 154 8.97 17.68 1.18
CA THR A 154 10.02 17.16 2.08
C THR A 154 9.97 17.74 3.49
N SER A 155 8.96 18.54 3.82
CA SER A 155 8.85 19.20 5.13
C SER A 155 8.80 18.23 6.31
N ALA A 156 8.29 17.01 6.12
CA ALA A 156 8.27 15.95 7.13
C ALA A 156 9.57 15.12 7.15
N CYS A 157 10.49 15.35 6.22
CA CYS A 157 11.80 14.71 6.19
C CYS A 157 12.81 15.59 6.95
N ASN A 158 13.50 15.03 7.93
CA ASN A 158 14.59 15.72 8.65
C ASN A 158 15.86 15.77 7.78
N LEU A 159 15.80 16.49 6.66
CA LEU A 159 16.89 16.58 5.70
C LEU A 159 18.02 17.47 6.22
N ASN A 160 19.23 16.93 6.25
CA ASN A 160 20.46 17.67 6.40
C ASN A 160 21.10 17.91 5.03
N LEU A 161 20.88 19.10 4.45
CA LEU A 161 21.40 19.47 3.13
C LEU A 161 22.93 19.62 3.06
N SER A 162 23.65 19.45 4.17
CA SER A 162 25.11 19.35 4.17
C SER A 162 25.61 17.89 4.08
N ASN A 163 24.72 16.91 4.24
CA ASN A 163 25.07 15.50 4.26
C ASN A 163 25.17 14.93 2.83
N THR A 164 26.18 14.10 2.60
CA THR A 164 26.46 13.44 1.32
C THR A 164 26.02 11.97 1.32
N GLN A 165 25.48 11.48 2.44
CA GLN A 165 24.94 10.13 2.55
C GLN A 165 23.75 9.95 1.61
N LYS A 166 23.51 8.68 1.24
CA LYS A 166 22.33 8.30 0.47
C LYS A 166 21.08 8.53 1.32
N TYR A 167 20.04 9.05 0.69
CA TYR A 167 18.74 9.29 1.27
C TYR A 167 17.68 8.93 0.24
N CYS A 168 16.60 8.27 0.67
CA CYS A 168 15.52 7.85 -0.20
C CYS A 168 14.19 8.44 0.27
N ILE A 169 13.44 8.99 -0.67
CA ILE A 169 12.06 9.42 -0.47
C ILE A 169 11.14 8.41 -1.14
N VAL A 170 10.16 7.93 -0.39
CA VAL A 170 9.09 7.05 -0.84
C VAL A 170 7.80 7.84 -0.69
N SER A 171 7.08 8.07 -1.77
CA SER A 171 5.79 8.75 -1.73
C SER A 171 4.75 7.99 -2.53
N THR A 172 3.50 8.02 -2.07
CA THR A 172 2.33 7.66 -2.90
C THR A 172 1.97 8.87 -3.76
N ILE A 173 1.50 8.65 -4.99
CA ILE A 173 1.00 9.67 -5.94
C ILE A 173 -0.18 9.11 -6.75
N ALA A 174 -0.90 9.96 -7.46
CA ALA A 174 -1.92 9.55 -8.43
C ALA A 174 -1.37 8.63 -9.53
N GLU A 175 -2.23 7.75 -10.04
CA GLU A 175 -1.99 7.03 -11.29
C GLU A 175 -2.15 8.03 -12.44
N SER A 176 -1.07 8.26 -13.20
CA SER A 176 -1.01 9.17 -14.35
C SER A 176 -1.27 8.43 -15.65
#